data_AF-A0A2W4LZ36-F1
#
_entry.id   AF-A0A2W4LZ36-F1
#
_cell.length_a   1.000
_cell.length_b   1.000
_cell.length_c   1.000
_cell.angle_alpha   90.00
_cell.angle_beta   90.00
_cell.angle_gamma   90.00
#
_symmetry.space_group_name_H-M   'P 1'
#
loop_
_entity.id
_entity.type
_entity.pdbx_description
1 polymer ?
#
loop_
_entity_poly.entity_id
_entity_poly.type
_entity_poly.pdbx_seq_one_letter_code
_entity_poly.pdbx_strand_id
1 'polypeptide(L)'
;DLAVMAATLANEGTNPVTGERVMTARYVPEVLAVMATAGLYDDSGKWLYRTGLPAKSGVGGGIIAVSPGKFGIAVVSPPLDDAGNSVRAQKAIADISNALDGNPYGSETD
;
A
#
# COMPACT_ATOMS: atom_id res chain seq x y z
N ASP A 1 1.54 9.41 10.56
CA ASP A 1 0.76 10.07 9.48
C ASP A 1 0.44 9.15 8.31
N LEU A 2 1.41 8.85 7.44
CA LEU A 2 1.16 8.09 6.19
C LEU A 2 0.46 6.74 6.39
N ALA A 3 0.81 6.00 7.45
CA ALA A 3 0.15 4.73 7.77
C ALA A 3 -1.34 4.91 8.09
N VAL A 4 -1.73 5.99 8.77
CA VAL A 4 -3.14 6.31 9.06
C VAL A 4 -3.89 6.71 7.79
N MET A 5 -3.26 7.46 6.90
CA MET A 5 -3.84 7.77 5.58
C MET A 5 -4.07 6.49 4.76
N ALA A 6 -3.08 5.59 4.71
CA ALA A 6 -3.21 4.30 4.04
C ALA A 6 -4.29 3.43 4.69
N ALA A 7 -4.36 3.40 6.03
CA ALA A 7 -5.35 2.62 6.76
C ALA A 7 -6.77 3.18 6.61
N THR A 8 -6.90 4.48 6.34
CA THR A 8 -8.17 5.10 5.96
C THR A 8 -8.68 4.56 4.63
N LEU A 9 -7.78 4.35 3.65
CA LEU A 9 -8.13 3.67 2.40
C LEU A 9 -8.44 2.19 2.63
N ALA A 10 -7.69 1.51 3.50
CA ALA A 10 -7.99 0.12 3.87
C ALA A 10 -9.39 -0.02 4.51
N ASN A 11 -9.83 1.02 5.22
CA ASN A 11 -11.09 1.08 5.97
C ASN A 11 -12.18 1.88 5.23
N GLU A 12 -12.28 1.69 3.91
CA GLU A 12 -13.36 2.22 3.07
C GLU A 12 -13.58 3.75 3.18
N GLY A 13 -12.50 4.50 3.39
CA GLY A 13 -12.50 5.95 3.47
C GLY A 13 -12.83 6.52 4.85
N THR A 14 -12.94 5.68 5.88
CA THR A 14 -13.15 6.10 7.28
C THR A 14 -11.82 6.07 8.02
N ASN A 15 -11.43 7.20 8.62
CA ASN A 15 -10.20 7.29 9.39
C ASN A 15 -10.29 6.36 10.61
N PRO A 16 -9.39 5.37 10.77
CA PRO A 16 -9.52 4.36 11.82
C PRO A 16 -9.21 4.90 13.23
N VAL A 17 -8.59 6.07 13.35
CA VAL A 17 -8.26 6.70 14.64
C VAL A 17 -9.41 7.58 15.12
N THR A 18 -10.02 8.36 14.21
CA THR A 18 -11.07 9.34 14.57
C THR A 18 -12.48 8.83 14.35
N GLY A 19 -12.68 7.81 13.51
CA GLY A 19 -14.00 7.33 13.08
C GLY A 19 -14.67 8.23 12.03
N GLU A 20 -14.00 9.29 11.58
CA GLU A 20 -14.55 10.22 10.60
C GLU A 20 -14.48 9.65 9.18
N ARG A 21 -15.58 9.77 8.43
CA ARG A 21 -15.60 9.46 7.00
C ARG A 21 -14.98 10.61 6.21
N VAL A 22 -13.74 10.44 5.77
CA VAL A 22 -13.02 11.43 4.94
C VAL A 22 -13.19 11.19 3.44
N MET A 23 -13.56 9.98 3.03
CA MET A 23 -13.89 9.65 1.64
C MET A 23 -15.13 8.76 1.55
N THR A 24 -15.93 8.98 0.52
CA THR A 24 -17.09 8.11 0.24
C THR A 24 -16.58 6.73 -0.21
N ALA A 25 -17.07 5.66 0.42
CA ALA A 25 -16.59 4.29 0.20
C ALA A 25 -16.52 3.89 -1.29
N ARG A 26 -17.49 4.34 -2.11
CA ARG A 26 -17.52 4.03 -3.55
C ARG A 26 -16.30 4.50 -4.35
N TYR A 27 -15.59 5.53 -3.89
CA TYR A 27 -14.39 6.05 -4.57
C TYR A 27 -13.11 5.31 -4.13
N VAL A 28 -13.14 4.59 -3.01
CA VAL A 28 -11.96 3.89 -2.50
C VAL A 28 -11.46 2.84 -3.50
N PRO A 29 -12.30 1.94 -4.07
CA PRO A 29 -11.82 0.97 -5.05
C PRO A 29 -11.18 1.61 -6.28
N GLU A 30 -11.68 2.76 -6.73
CA GLU A 30 -11.13 3.50 -7.88
C GLU A 30 -9.72 4.03 -7.57
N VAL A 31 -9.53 4.62 -6.38
CA VAL A 31 -8.21 5.07 -5.91
C VAL A 31 -7.25 3.89 -5.77
N LEU A 32 -7.71 2.79 -5.18
CA LEU A 32 -6.89 1.58 -5.01
C LEU A 32 -6.50 0.95 -6.35
N ALA A 33 -7.39 0.95 -7.34
CA ALA A 33 -7.07 0.45 -8.68
C ALA A 33 -5.97 1.28 -9.36
N VAL A 34 -6.03 2.61 -9.24
CA VAL A 34 -4.97 3.49 -9.77
C VAL A 34 -3.66 3.29 -9.00
N MET A 35 -3.70 3.17 -7.68
CA MET A 35 -2.52 2.85 -6.86
C MET A 35 -1.90 1.50 -7.26
N ALA A 36 -2.71 0.48 -7.54
CA ALA A 36 -2.23 -0.84 -7.94
C ALA A 36 -1.51 -0.83 -9.30
N THR A 37 -1.98 -0.01 -10.24
CA THR A 37 -1.52 -0.02 -11.64
C THR A 37 -0.48 1.04 -11.96
N ALA A 38 -0.44 2.15 -11.22
CA ALA A 38 0.42 3.31 -11.47
C ALA A 38 1.16 3.81 -10.21
N GLY A 39 1.24 2.98 -9.17
CA GLY A 39 1.74 3.38 -7.85
C GLY A 39 3.26 3.59 -7.74
N LEU A 40 4.03 2.72 -8.39
CA LEU A 40 5.48 2.55 -8.22
C LEU A 40 6.24 2.78 -9.54
N TYR A 41 5.81 3.76 -10.33
CA TYR A 41 6.42 4.08 -11.63
C TYR A 41 6.41 2.82 -12.53
N ASP A 42 7.52 2.57 -13.22
CA ASP A 42 7.71 1.43 -14.13
C ASP A 42 7.67 0.07 -13.40
N ASP A 43 7.78 0.06 -12.08
CA ASP A 43 7.75 -1.17 -11.26
C ASP A 43 6.38 -1.52 -10.68
N SER A 44 5.32 -0.76 -11.02
CA SER A 44 3.96 -1.01 -10.51
C SER A 44 3.48 -2.45 -10.76
N GLY A 45 3.74 -3.00 -11.95
CA GLY A 45 3.38 -4.39 -12.27
C GLY A 45 4.18 -5.42 -11.47
N LYS A 46 5.50 -5.21 -11.28
CA LYS A 46 6.37 -6.10 -10.49
C LYS A 46 5.95 -6.08 -9.02
N TRP A 47 5.59 -4.91 -8.50
CA TRP A 47 5.09 -4.73 -7.15
C TRP A 47 3.78 -5.47 -6.92
N LEU A 48 2.81 -5.26 -7.82
CA LEU A 48 1.50 -5.90 -7.72
C LEU A 48 1.62 -7.42 -7.82
N TYR A 49 2.47 -7.93 -8.71
CA TYR A 49 2.77 -9.37 -8.81
C TYR A 49 3.34 -9.93 -7.50
N ARG A 50 4.25 -9.21 -6.85
CA ARG A 50 4.94 -9.69 -5.63
C ARG A 50 4.09 -9.60 -4.37
N THR A 51 3.25 -8.58 -4.25
CA THR A 51 2.59 -8.25 -2.97
C THR A 51 1.07 -8.28 -3.04
N GLY A 52 0.48 -8.13 -4.23
CA GLY A 52 -0.95 -7.91 -4.43
C GLY A 52 -1.46 -6.57 -3.88
N LEU A 53 -0.61 -5.72 -3.31
CA LEU A 53 -1.04 -4.52 -2.61
C LEU A 53 -1.10 -3.29 -3.55
N PRO A 54 -2.20 -2.54 -3.58
CA PRO A 54 -2.19 -1.14 -4.00
C PRO A 54 -1.16 -0.33 -3.19
N ALA A 55 -0.32 0.45 -3.87
CA ALA A 55 0.73 1.22 -3.21
C ALA A 55 1.02 2.55 -3.92
N LYS A 56 1.76 3.45 -3.25
CA LYS A 56 2.30 4.66 -3.86
C LYS A 56 3.69 4.94 -3.31
N SER A 57 4.63 5.16 -4.22
CA SER A 57 6.00 5.59 -3.92
C SER A 57 6.18 7.12 -4.06
N GLY A 58 7.16 7.67 -3.34
CA GLY A 58 7.63 9.04 -3.50
C GLY A 58 9.15 9.14 -3.36
N VAL A 59 9.76 10.05 -4.13
CA VAL A 59 11.22 10.24 -4.22
C VAL A 59 11.92 10.62 -2.90
N GLY A 60 11.16 11.01 -1.87
CA GLY A 60 11.67 11.13 -0.49
C GLY A 60 11.97 9.78 0.18
N GLY A 61 11.78 8.67 -0.54
CA GLY A 61 11.98 7.31 -0.05
C GLY A 61 10.78 6.73 0.71
N GLY A 62 9.63 7.39 0.65
CA GLY A 62 8.40 6.93 1.28
C GLY A 62 7.60 6.02 0.37
N ILE A 63 7.10 4.90 0.90
CA ILE A 63 6.10 4.06 0.25
C ILE A 63 4.93 3.86 1.21
N ILE A 64 3.71 4.06 0.72
CA ILE A 64 2.50 3.57 1.36
C ILE A 64 1.97 2.36 0.60
N ALA A 65 1.40 1.39 1.31
CA ALA A 65 0.68 0.27 0.72
C ALA A 65 -0.60 -0.03 1.52
N VAL A 66 -1.59 -0.60 0.84
CA VAL A 66 -2.92 -0.85 1.39
C VAL A 66 -3.27 -2.32 1.21
N SER A 67 -3.61 -3.00 2.30
CA SER A 67 -4.30 -4.28 2.28
C SER A 67 -5.79 -4.02 2.61
N PRO A 68 -6.69 -4.00 1.61
CA PRO A 68 -8.08 -3.61 1.82
C PRO A 68 -8.76 -4.48 2.89
N GLY A 69 -9.45 -3.84 3.83
CA GLY A 69 -10.11 -4.52 4.95
C GLY A 69 -9.19 -5.06 6.04
N LYS A 70 -7.85 -4.99 5.88
CA LYS A 70 -6.88 -5.46 6.89
C LYS A 70 -6.07 -4.32 7.50
N PHE A 71 -5.22 -3.66 6.71
CA PHE A 71 -4.33 -2.61 7.23
C PHE A 71 -3.84 -1.66 6.14
N GLY A 72 -3.36 -0.49 6.56
CA GLY A 72 -2.50 0.37 5.76
C GLY A 72 -1.11 0.47 6.41
N ILE A 73 -0.07 0.50 5.59
CA ILE A 73 1.32 0.55 6.03
C ILE A 73 2.07 1.67 5.32
N ALA A 74 3.05 2.26 6.00
CA ALA A 74 3.97 3.21 5.41
C ALA A 74 5.39 2.96 5.90
N VAL A 75 6.37 3.01 5.00
CA VAL A 75 7.79 2.90 5.32
C VAL A 75 8.55 4.02 4.62
N VAL A 76 9.49 4.65 5.32
CA VAL A 76 10.35 5.71 4.79
C VAL A 76 11.80 5.27 4.88
N SER A 77 12.48 5.25 3.73
CA SER A 77 13.92 5.01 3.64
C SER A 77 14.49 5.66 2.37
N PRO A 78 15.35 6.69 2.47
CA PRO A 78 15.76 7.51 1.32
C PRO A 78 16.40 6.80 0.10
N PRO A 79 17.24 5.76 0.23
CA PRO A 79 17.88 5.15 -0.95
C PRO A 79 16.88 4.52 -1.92
N LEU A 80 16.96 4.92 -3.19
CA LEU A 80 16.06 4.50 -4.26
C LEU A 80 16.74 3.52 -5.23
N ASP A 81 15.94 2.70 -5.90
CA ASP A 81 16.33 1.95 -7.10
C ASP A 81 16.26 2.81 -8.37
N ASP A 82 16.59 2.21 -9.51
CA ASP A 82 16.60 2.89 -10.81
C ASP A 82 15.21 3.36 -11.26
N ALA A 83 14.13 2.76 -10.75
CA ALA A 83 12.76 3.18 -11.01
C ALA A 83 12.30 4.32 -10.09
N GLY A 84 13.13 4.74 -9.13
CA GLY A 84 12.83 5.80 -8.17
C GLY A 84 12.08 5.34 -6.92
N ASN A 85 12.04 4.03 -6.64
CA ASN A 85 11.36 3.46 -5.48
C ASN A 85 12.34 3.14 -4.36
N SER A 86 11.93 3.34 -3.10
CA SER A 86 12.79 3.02 -1.95
C SER A 86 13.07 1.51 -1.85
N VAL A 87 14.34 1.13 -1.93
CA VAL A 87 14.77 -0.29 -1.91
C VAL A 87 14.36 -0.97 -0.60
N ARG A 88 14.65 -0.33 0.54
CA ARG A 88 14.35 -0.91 1.85
C ARG A 88 12.87 -0.84 2.20
N ALA A 89 12.15 0.18 1.74
CA ALA A 89 10.70 0.26 1.98
C ALA A 89 9.96 -0.85 1.24
N GLN A 90 10.32 -1.12 -0.02
CA GLN A 90 9.74 -2.23 -0.78
C GLN A 90 9.94 -3.56 -0.06
N LYS A 91 11.17 -3.85 0.40
CA LYS A 91 11.47 -5.09 1.12
C LYS A 91 10.71 -5.19 2.44
N ALA A 92 10.74 -4.15 3.26
CA ALA A 92 10.08 -4.16 4.56
C ALA A 92 8.56 -4.36 4.43
N ILE A 93 7.91 -3.67 3.49
CA ILE A 93 6.47 -3.81 3.26
C ILE A 93 6.13 -5.21 2.74
N ALA A 94 6.91 -5.77 1.81
CA ALA A 94 6.67 -7.12 1.32
C ALA A 94 6.81 -8.18 2.43
N ASP A 95 7.87 -8.08 3.24
CA ASP A 95 8.11 -9.02 4.35
C ASP A 95 6.98 -8.92 5.41
N ILE A 96 6.56 -7.71 5.78
CA ILE A 96 5.46 -7.50 6.75
C ILE A 96 4.12 -7.95 6.16
N SER A 97 3.85 -7.66 4.88
CA SER A 97 2.63 -8.11 4.22
C SER A 97 2.51 -9.63 4.23
N ASN A 98 3.60 -10.35 3.95
CA ASN A 98 3.59 -11.81 3.99
C ASN A 98 3.37 -12.34 5.40
N ALA A 99 4.01 -11.73 6.41
CA ALA A 99 3.85 -12.14 7.81
C ALA A 99 2.44 -11.90 8.38
N LEU A 100 1.62 -11.06 7.73
CA LEU A 100 0.29 -10.67 8.17
C LEU A 100 -0.81 -11.09 7.18
N ASP A 101 -0.50 -11.98 6.23
CA ASP A 101 -1.42 -12.41 5.16
C ASP A 101 -2.08 -11.24 4.41
N GLY A 102 -1.31 -10.18 4.15
CA GLY A 102 -1.80 -8.92 3.60
C GLY A 102 -2.18 -8.99 2.11
N ASN A 103 -1.68 -9.98 1.36
CA ASN A 103 -1.92 -10.09 -0.07
C ASN A 103 -3.39 -10.51 -0.34
N PRO A 104 -4.22 -9.68 -1.00
CA PRO A 104 -5.62 -10.01 -1.28
C PRO A 104 -5.80 -11.18 -2.26
N TYR A 105 -4.73 -11.58 -2.94
CA TYR A 105 -4.70 -12.74 -3.84
C TYR A 105 -3.94 -13.93 -3.26
N GLY A 106 -3.42 -13.82 -2.03
CA GLY A 106 -2.78 -14.93 -1.34
C GLY A 106 -3.80 -16.02 -1.03
N SER A 107 -3.43 -17.28 -1.24
CA SER A 107 -4.16 -18.40 -0.67
C SER A 107 -3.83 -18.50 0.82
N GLU A 108 -4.83 -18.77 1.67
CA GLU A 108 -4.55 -19.23 3.02
C GLU A 108 -3.67 -20.49 2.91
N THR A 109 -2.49 -20.46 3.54
CA THR A 109 -1.70 -21.67 3.72
C THR A 109 -2.47 -22.56 4.70
N ASP A 110 -2.88 -23.75 4.23
CA ASP A 110 -3.41 -24.84 5.06
C ASP A 110 -2.50 -25.16 6.26
#